data_AF-A0A955Q3X7-F1
#
_entry.id   AF-A0A955Q3X7-F1
#
_cell.length_a   1.000
_cell.length_b   1.000
_cell.length_c   1.000
_cell.angle_alpha   90.00
_cell.angle_beta   90.00
_cell.angle_gamma   90.00
#
_symmetry.space_group_name_H-M   'P 1'
#
loop_
_entity.id
_entity.type
_entity.pdbx_description
1 polymer ?
#
loop_
_entity_poly.entity_id
_entity_poly.type
_entity_poly.pdbx_seq_one_letter_code
_entity_poly.pdbx_strand_id
1 'polypeptide(L)'
;MSETGFLRPSQRQALEQDYAVAEAALNDPTVAPYIEDKARARKQAADLKKVLEEQAPQKYATAKEKDEAAARAMELREQWSTNMPSREEMRRNRDALHATSAMNVLRWEKENKSKILEWKKIVARLEPDSDDPDLCNIERYRPSRPFVYDSTAQIAGHHAMSQKAKDNWPEEMSEPKAKTAVAHLQKGK
;
A
#
# COMPACT_ATOMS: atom_id res chain seq x y z
N MET A 1 -1.78 -13.20 5.12
CA MET A 1 -1.19 -14.20 4.21
C MET A 1 -0.46 -13.44 3.12
N SER A 2 0.87 -13.53 3.07
CA SER A 2 1.71 -12.70 2.19
C SER A 2 1.56 -13.13 0.73
N GLU A 3 0.76 -12.40 -0.03
CA GLU A 3 0.65 -12.54 -1.49
C GLU A 3 1.92 -11.98 -2.16
N THR A 4 3.01 -12.74 -2.02
CA THR A 4 4.16 -12.79 -2.94
C THR A 4 4.81 -11.45 -3.28
N GLY A 5 5.48 -10.85 -2.30
CA GLY A 5 6.52 -9.84 -2.52
C GLY A 5 7.86 -10.39 -2.03
N PHE A 6 8.93 -10.14 -2.78
CA PHE A 6 10.29 -10.39 -2.30
C PHE A 6 10.60 -9.47 -1.10
N LEU A 7 11.47 -9.93 -0.21
CA LEU A 7 11.98 -9.10 0.89
C LEU A 7 12.81 -7.95 0.35
N ARG A 8 12.65 -6.77 0.95
CA ARG A 8 13.49 -5.61 0.65
C ARG A 8 14.92 -5.83 1.12
N PRO A 9 15.93 -5.16 0.53
CA PRO A 9 17.32 -5.29 0.98
C PRO A 9 17.51 -5.07 2.48
N SER A 10 16.88 -4.03 3.05
CA SER A 10 16.90 -3.74 4.48
C SER A 10 16.29 -4.85 5.34
N GLN A 11 15.18 -5.44 4.90
CA GLN A 11 14.53 -6.57 5.57
C GLN A 11 15.37 -7.86 5.47
N ARG A 12 16.02 -8.09 4.32
CA ARG A 12 16.95 -9.19 4.13
C ARG A 12 18.13 -9.07 5.09
N GLN A 13 18.74 -7.89 5.18
CA GLN A 13 19.87 -7.65 6.08
C GLN A 13 19.50 -7.89 7.55
N ALA A 14 18.31 -7.45 7.99
CA ALA A 14 17.83 -7.71 9.34
C ALA A 14 17.67 -9.22 9.60
N LEU A 15 17.05 -9.95 8.68
CA LEU A 15 16.87 -11.39 8.80
C LEU A 15 18.19 -12.17 8.71
N GLU A 16 19.14 -11.71 7.90
CA GLU A 16 20.50 -12.27 7.83
C GLU A 16 21.24 -12.09 9.16
N GLN A 17 21.10 -10.93 9.81
CA GLN A 17 21.66 -10.69 11.15
C GLN A 17 20.99 -11.61 12.18
N ASP A 18 19.66 -11.71 12.18
CA ASP A 18 18.93 -12.58 13.09
C ASP A 18 19.32 -14.06 12.92
N TYR A 19 19.46 -14.52 11.68
CA TYR A 19 19.95 -15.85 11.35
C TYR A 19 21.38 -16.06 11.87
N ALA A 20 22.30 -15.12 11.61
CA ALA A 20 23.68 -15.21 12.06
C ALA A 20 23.81 -15.24 13.59
N VAL A 21 23.00 -14.45 14.31
CA VAL A 21 22.95 -14.47 15.77
C VAL A 21 22.41 -15.81 16.28
N ALA A 22 21.33 -16.32 15.69
CA ALA A 22 20.76 -17.61 16.08
C ALA A 22 21.71 -18.78 15.83
N GLU A 23 22.41 -18.79 14.69
CA GLU A 23 23.41 -19.79 14.36
C GLU A 23 24.63 -19.69 15.29
N ALA A 24 25.11 -18.47 15.57
CA ALA A 24 26.22 -18.25 16.49
C ALA A 24 25.90 -18.74 17.90
N ALA A 25 24.71 -18.42 18.43
CA ALA A 25 24.29 -18.87 19.76
C ALA A 25 24.21 -20.41 19.88
N LEU A 26 23.79 -21.09 18.80
CA LEU A 26 23.73 -22.55 18.74
C LEU A 26 25.11 -23.22 18.66
N ASN A 27 26.09 -22.54 18.06
CA ASN A 27 27.44 -23.06 17.85
C ASN A 27 28.45 -22.60 18.91
N ASP A 28 28.16 -21.55 19.66
CA ASP A 28 29.01 -21.03 20.72
C ASP A 28 29.04 -22.00 21.92
N PRO A 29 30.21 -22.57 22.27
CA PRO A 29 30.34 -23.50 23.40
C PRO A 29 29.97 -22.88 24.74
N THR A 30 30.03 -21.56 24.87
CA THR A 30 29.74 -20.82 26.11
C THR A 30 28.26 -20.49 26.27
N VAL A 31 27.51 -20.36 25.18
CA VAL A 31 26.07 -20.00 25.20
C VAL A 31 25.20 -21.24 24.99
N ALA A 32 25.59 -22.14 24.09
CA ALA A 32 24.80 -23.30 23.71
C ALA A 32 24.36 -24.19 24.89
N PRO A 33 25.16 -24.42 25.96
CA PRO A 33 24.72 -25.21 27.10
C PRO A 33 23.52 -24.61 27.87
N TYR A 34 23.36 -23.28 27.83
CA TYR A 34 22.31 -22.56 28.55
C TYR A 34 21.02 -22.37 27.75
N ILE A 35 20.99 -22.84 26.49
CA ILE A 35 19.78 -22.82 25.67
C ILE A 35 18.84 -23.94 26.14
N GLU A 36 17.71 -23.56 26.73
CA GLU A 36 16.70 -24.50 27.26
C GLU A 36 16.16 -25.44 26.17
N ASP A 37 15.78 -24.91 25.01
CA ASP A 37 15.22 -25.68 23.89
C ASP A 37 16.04 -25.49 22.60
N LYS A 38 17.06 -26.34 22.44
CA LYS A 38 17.92 -26.37 21.25
C LYS A 38 17.17 -26.79 19.99
N ALA A 39 16.13 -27.62 20.11
CA ALA A 39 15.38 -28.11 18.96
C ALA A 39 14.56 -26.98 18.35
N ARG A 40 13.88 -26.19 19.20
CA ARG A 40 13.15 -24.99 18.77
C ARG A 40 14.08 -23.93 18.20
N ALA A 41 15.22 -23.67 18.83
CA ALA A 41 16.20 -22.71 18.32
C ALA A 41 16.76 -23.11 16.94
N ARG A 42 17.08 -24.39 16.72
CA ARG A 42 17.48 -24.90 15.39
C ARG A 42 16.39 -24.76 14.35
N LYS A 43 15.13 -25.06 14.73
CA LYS A 43 13.98 -24.86 13.85
C LYS A 43 13.83 -23.39 13.45
N GLN A 44 13.96 -22.48 14.40
CA GLN A 44 13.89 -21.04 14.13
C GLN A 44 15.00 -20.59 13.15
N ALA A 45 16.24 -21.03 13.34
CA ALA A 45 17.32 -20.73 12.40
C ALA A 45 17.04 -21.31 11.00
N ALA A 46 16.53 -22.54 10.92
CA ALA A 46 16.16 -23.16 9.65
C ALA A 46 15.00 -22.42 8.95
N ASP A 47 13.99 -21.98 9.71
CA ASP A 47 12.86 -21.21 9.19
C ASP A 47 13.33 -19.84 8.66
N LEU A 48 14.22 -19.15 9.37
CA LEU A 48 14.83 -17.88 8.92
C LEU A 48 15.63 -18.06 7.62
N LYS A 49 16.47 -19.11 7.56
CA LYS A 49 17.23 -19.44 6.36
C LYS A 49 16.31 -19.73 5.17
N LYS A 50 15.26 -20.52 5.39
CA LYS A 50 14.26 -20.83 4.36
C LYS A 50 13.58 -19.57 3.84
N VAL A 51 13.21 -18.64 4.73
CA VAL A 51 12.61 -17.35 4.34
C VAL A 51 13.58 -16.51 3.51
N LEU A 52 14.86 -16.45 3.90
CA LEU A 52 15.90 -15.75 3.13
C LEU A 52 16.09 -16.34 1.74
N GLU A 53 16.10 -17.67 1.61
CA GLU A 53 16.27 -18.37 0.33
C GLU A 53 15.04 -18.22 -0.58
N GLU A 54 13.82 -18.35 -0.04
CA GLU A 54 12.57 -18.32 -0.81
C GLU A 54 12.13 -16.90 -1.18
N GLN A 55 12.41 -15.92 -0.33
CA GLN A 55 11.90 -14.55 -0.48
C GLN A 55 12.97 -13.55 -0.94
N ALA A 56 14.21 -13.98 -1.21
CA ALA A 56 15.20 -13.14 -1.87
C ALA A 56 14.96 -13.09 -3.39
N PRO A 57 14.97 -11.90 -4.02
CA PRO A 57 14.87 -11.79 -5.47
C PRO A 57 16.14 -12.34 -6.10
N GLN A 58 16.03 -13.50 -6.76
CA GLN A 58 17.15 -14.12 -7.46
C GLN A 58 17.49 -13.34 -8.74
N LYS A 59 18.78 -13.00 -8.89
CA LYS A 59 19.33 -12.40 -10.10
C LYS A 59 19.10 -13.33 -11.31
N TYR A 60 18.83 -12.75 -12.47
CA TYR A 60 18.75 -13.50 -13.72
C TYR A 60 20.11 -14.13 -14.03
N ALA A 61 20.12 -15.36 -14.55
CA ALA A 61 21.35 -16.10 -14.78
C ALA A 61 22.09 -15.57 -16.02
N THR A 62 21.35 -15.09 -17.02
CA THR A 62 21.92 -14.55 -18.26
C THR A 62 21.39 -13.15 -18.59
N ALA A 63 22.17 -12.39 -19.37
CA ALA A 63 21.74 -11.08 -19.89
C ALA A 63 20.49 -11.21 -20.77
N LYS A 64 20.39 -12.26 -21.58
CA LYS A 64 19.24 -12.53 -22.43
C LYS A 64 17.95 -12.71 -21.63
N GLU A 65 17.99 -13.50 -20.56
CA GLU A 65 16.83 -13.67 -19.66
C GLU A 65 16.42 -12.35 -19.00
N LYS A 66 17.40 -11.50 -18.66
CA LYS A 66 17.15 -10.18 -18.11
C LYS A 66 16.42 -9.28 -19.12
N ASP A 67 16.85 -9.28 -20.38
CA ASP A 67 16.24 -8.50 -21.45
C ASP A 67 14.82 -9.00 -21.79
N GLU A 68 14.62 -10.31 -21.85
CA GLU A 68 13.30 -10.94 -22.04
C GLU A 68 12.36 -10.59 -20.88
N ALA A 69 12.86 -10.62 -19.65
CA ALA A 69 12.09 -10.22 -18.47
C ALA A 69 11.74 -8.72 -18.51
N ALA A 70 12.68 -7.85 -18.90
CA ALA A 70 12.41 -6.42 -19.05
C ALA A 70 11.34 -6.15 -20.11
N ALA A 71 11.39 -6.84 -21.25
CA ALA A 71 10.37 -6.76 -22.29
C ALA A 71 9.00 -7.23 -21.76
N ARG A 72 8.95 -8.35 -21.04
CA ARG A 72 7.72 -8.86 -20.41
C ARG A 72 7.14 -7.89 -19.39
N ALA A 73 7.98 -7.23 -18.59
CA ALA A 73 7.53 -6.22 -17.65
C ALA A 73 6.88 -5.01 -18.36
N MET A 74 7.42 -4.59 -19.50
CA MET A 74 6.82 -3.53 -20.32
C MET A 74 5.47 -3.96 -20.90
N GLU A 75 5.39 -5.17 -21.45
CA GLU A 75 4.15 -5.75 -21.98
C GLU A 75 3.05 -5.83 -20.92
N LEU A 76 3.35 -6.43 -19.75
CA LEU A 76 2.41 -6.54 -18.66
C LEU A 76 1.92 -5.16 -18.21
N ARG A 77 2.84 -4.18 -18.11
CA ARG A 77 2.51 -2.81 -17.75
C ARG A 77 1.52 -2.20 -18.72
N GLU A 78 1.73 -2.34 -20.02
CA GLU A 78 0.79 -1.86 -21.03
C GLU A 78 -0.59 -2.52 -20.89
N GLN A 79 -0.61 -3.84 -20.68
CA GLN A 79 -1.85 -4.60 -20.52
C GLN A 79 -2.68 -4.15 -19.31
N TRP A 80 -2.08 -4.02 -18.12
CA TRP A 80 -2.84 -3.64 -16.92
C TRP A 80 -3.08 -2.14 -16.80
N SER A 81 -2.25 -1.29 -17.42
CA SER A 81 -2.49 0.16 -17.45
C SER A 81 -3.65 0.54 -18.36
N THR A 82 -3.93 -0.29 -19.37
CA THR A 82 -5.15 -0.17 -20.18
C THR A 82 -6.39 -0.31 -19.30
N ASN A 83 -7.30 0.67 -19.39
CA ASN A 83 -8.50 0.76 -18.55
C ASN A 83 -8.24 0.85 -17.03
N MET A 84 -7.03 1.21 -16.60
CA MET A 84 -6.79 1.51 -15.20
C MET A 84 -7.64 2.73 -14.78
N PRO A 85 -8.45 2.62 -13.70
CA PRO A 85 -9.20 3.75 -13.19
C PRO A 85 -8.28 4.93 -12.83
N SER A 86 -8.67 6.13 -13.20
CA SER A 86 -7.95 7.35 -12.86
C SER A 86 -8.01 7.64 -11.35
N ARG A 87 -7.08 8.47 -10.84
CA ARG A 87 -7.09 8.90 -9.43
C ARG A 87 -8.39 9.58 -9.04
N GLU A 88 -8.98 10.34 -9.96
CA GLU A 88 -10.25 11.03 -9.76
C GLU A 88 -11.42 10.05 -9.62
N GLU A 89 -11.46 9.01 -10.45
CA GLU A 89 -12.47 7.95 -10.36
C GLU A 89 -12.35 7.18 -9.04
N MET A 90 -11.14 6.88 -8.60
CA MET A 90 -10.88 6.27 -7.29
C MET A 90 -11.41 7.15 -6.14
N ARG A 91 -11.28 8.48 -6.28
CA ARG A 91 -11.66 9.47 -5.27
C ARG A 91 -13.16 9.79 -5.25
N ARG A 92 -13.86 9.63 -6.39
CA ARG A 92 -15.28 9.96 -6.59
C ARG A 92 -16.27 8.86 -6.16
N ASN A 93 -15.83 7.79 -5.52
CA ASN A 93 -16.68 6.70 -5.00
C ASN A 93 -17.56 7.14 -3.80
N ARG A 94 -18.42 8.17 -4.00
CA ARG A 94 -19.08 8.94 -2.93
C ARG A 94 -20.45 8.44 -2.48
N ASP A 95 -21.25 7.72 -3.27
CA ASP A 95 -22.58 7.27 -2.84
C ASP A 95 -23.08 6.04 -3.62
N ALA A 96 -24.02 5.29 -3.05
CA ALA A 96 -24.68 4.12 -3.65
C ALA A 96 -25.28 4.36 -5.05
N LEU A 97 -25.44 5.62 -5.47
CA LEU A 97 -25.85 6.04 -6.81
C LEU A 97 -24.77 5.80 -7.90
N HIS A 98 -23.51 5.62 -7.51
CA HIS A 98 -22.35 5.37 -8.39
C HIS A 98 -21.66 4.02 -8.09
N ALA A 99 -22.44 3.01 -7.68
CA ALA A 99 -21.95 1.64 -7.48
C ALA A 99 -21.11 1.14 -8.68
N THR A 100 -21.42 1.61 -9.89
CA THR A 100 -20.70 1.30 -11.13
C THR A 100 -19.21 1.66 -11.08
N SER A 101 -18.83 2.81 -10.50
CA SER A 101 -17.41 3.23 -10.44
C SER A 101 -16.60 2.35 -9.49
N ALA A 102 -17.13 2.06 -8.31
CA ALA A 102 -16.50 1.15 -7.34
C ALA A 102 -16.41 -0.28 -7.90
N MET A 103 -17.48 -0.76 -8.55
CA MET A 103 -17.48 -2.06 -9.22
C MET A 103 -16.49 -2.13 -10.39
N ASN A 104 -16.28 -1.03 -11.11
CA ASN A 104 -15.27 -0.96 -12.17
C ASN A 104 -13.85 -1.07 -11.61
N VAL A 105 -13.57 -0.42 -10.48
CA VAL A 105 -12.29 -0.55 -9.77
C VAL A 105 -12.06 -1.99 -9.35
N LEU A 106 -13.01 -2.59 -8.62
CA LEU A 106 -12.90 -3.97 -8.13
C LEU A 106 -12.77 -4.97 -9.29
N ARG A 107 -13.49 -4.76 -10.39
CA ARG A 107 -13.38 -5.58 -11.60
C ARG A 107 -12.00 -5.48 -12.22
N TRP A 108 -11.50 -4.26 -12.43
CA TRP A 108 -10.16 -4.03 -12.97
C TRP A 108 -9.08 -4.66 -12.09
N GLU A 109 -9.19 -4.50 -10.76
CA GLU A 109 -8.26 -5.11 -9.80
C GLU A 109 -8.26 -6.63 -9.92
N LYS A 110 -9.45 -7.25 -9.97
CA LYS A 110 -9.60 -8.70 -10.09
C LYS A 110 -9.01 -9.23 -11.41
N GLU A 111 -9.26 -8.55 -12.51
CA GLU A 111 -8.80 -8.95 -13.85
C GLU A 111 -7.29 -8.80 -14.04
N ASN A 112 -6.67 -7.83 -13.35
CA ASN A 112 -5.25 -7.50 -13.53
C ASN A 112 -4.35 -7.95 -12.38
N LYS A 113 -4.89 -8.47 -11.27
CA LYS A 113 -4.12 -8.92 -10.10
C LYS A 113 -2.98 -9.86 -10.47
N SER A 114 -3.23 -10.87 -11.30
CA SER A 114 -2.19 -11.83 -11.71
C SER A 114 -1.06 -11.17 -12.50
N LYS A 115 -1.41 -10.31 -13.48
CA LYS A 115 -0.44 -9.55 -14.29
C LYS A 115 0.40 -8.60 -13.44
N ILE A 116 -0.24 -7.92 -12.49
CA ILE A 116 0.43 -6.99 -11.57
C ILE A 116 1.40 -7.76 -10.66
N LEU A 117 1.00 -8.91 -10.13
CA LEU A 117 1.89 -9.73 -9.29
C LEU A 117 3.08 -10.28 -10.08
N GLU A 118 2.88 -10.70 -11.33
CA GLU A 118 3.97 -11.10 -12.23
C GLU A 118 4.92 -9.94 -12.50
N TRP A 119 4.37 -8.77 -12.86
CA TRP A 119 5.14 -7.55 -13.09
C TRP A 119 5.98 -7.15 -11.86
N LYS A 120 5.38 -7.14 -10.66
CA LYS A 120 6.10 -6.82 -9.40
C LYS A 120 7.26 -7.77 -9.14
N LYS A 121 7.07 -9.07 -9.41
CA LYS A 121 8.15 -10.06 -9.26
C LYS A 121 9.29 -9.82 -10.25
N ILE A 122 8.97 -9.49 -11.50
CA ILE A 122 9.99 -9.20 -12.50
C ILE A 122 10.78 -7.95 -12.12
N VAL A 123 10.10 -6.84 -11.81
CA VAL A 123 10.75 -5.57 -11.44
C VAL A 123 11.67 -5.75 -10.23
N ALA A 124 11.20 -6.44 -9.18
CA ALA A 124 12.03 -6.72 -8.01
C ALA A 124 13.26 -7.59 -8.31
N ARG A 125 13.20 -8.48 -9.32
CA ARG A 125 14.36 -9.27 -9.77
C ARG A 125 15.30 -8.52 -10.69
N LEU A 126 14.79 -7.54 -11.44
CA LEU A 126 15.60 -6.64 -12.27
C LEU A 126 16.46 -5.72 -11.38
N GLU A 127 15.91 -5.29 -10.25
CA GLU A 127 16.56 -4.41 -9.27
C GLU A 127 16.56 -5.01 -7.84
N PRO A 128 17.26 -6.13 -7.60
CA PRO A 128 17.21 -6.87 -6.32
C PRO A 128 17.84 -6.14 -5.13
N ASP A 129 18.67 -5.13 -5.43
CA ASP A 129 19.44 -4.36 -4.47
C ASP A 129 18.85 -2.94 -4.27
N SER A 130 17.71 -2.63 -4.90
CA SER A 130 17.02 -1.35 -4.74
C SER A 130 16.19 -1.32 -3.46
N ASP A 131 16.36 -0.25 -2.67
CA ASP A 131 15.58 0.02 -1.45
C ASP A 131 14.45 1.04 -1.70
N ASP A 132 14.18 1.38 -2.96
CA ASP A 132 13.08 2.28 -3.33
C ASP A 132 11.73 1.68 -2.88
N PRO A 133 11.00 2.31 -1.93
CA PRO A 133 9.72 1.82 -1.48
C PRO A 133 8.66 1.78 -2.59
N ASP A 134 8.84 2.60 -3.62
CA ASP A 134 7.93 2.82 -4.73
C ASP A 134 8.36 2.09 -6.01
N LEU A 135 9.38 1.23 -5.96
CA LEU A 135 9.86 0.45 -7.11
C LEU A 135 8.73 -0.34 -7.78
N CYS A 136 7.97 -1.06 -6.95
CA CYS A 136 6.86 -1.91 -7.38
C CYS A 136 5.49 -1.23 -7.20
N ASN A 137 5.45 0.10 -7.04
CA ASN A 137 4.22 0.83 -6.83
C ASN A 137 3.51 1.16 -8.16
N ILE A 138 2.39 0.48 -8.41
CA ILE A 138 1.59 0.69 -9.62
C ILE A 138 0.91 2.07 -9.68
N GLU A 139 0.73 2.74 -8.53
CA GLU A 139 0.06 4.04 -8.43
C GLU A 139 0.83 5.17 -9.14
N ARG A 140 2.13 4.95 -9.41
CA ARG A 140 2.98 5.83 -10.22
C ARG A 140 2.52 5.91 -11.67
N TYR A 141 1.90 4.84 -12.16
CA TYR A 141 1.40 4.73 -13.53
C TYR A 141 -0.09 5.05 -13.64
N ARG A 142 -0.77 5.32 -12.51
CA ARG A 142 -2.19 5.63 -12.53
C ARG A 142 -2.42 6.98 -13.21
N PRO A 143 -3.33 7.06 -14.20
CA PRO A 143 -3.70 8.32 -14.82
C PRO A 143 -4.18 9.33 -13.76
N SER A 144 -3.62 10.53 -13.83
CA SER A 144 -3.99 11.67 -12.97
C SER A 144 -4.08 12.90 -13.85
N ARG A 145 -5.12 13.71 -13.67
CA ARG A 145 -5.10 15.08 -14.19
C ARG A 145 -4.13 15.92 -13.35
N PRO A 146 -3.56 17.01 -13.90
CA PRO A 146 -2.89 18.01 -13.08
C PRO A 146 -3.83 18.47 -11.96
N PHE A 147 -3.27 18.77 -10.79
CA PHE A 147 -4.03 19.04 -9.56
C PHE A 147 -5.02 20.19 -9.76
N VAL A 148 -6.31 19.86 -9.95
CA VAL A 148 -7.41 20.83 -9.99
C VAL A 148 -8.26 20.61 -8.75
N TYR A 149 -8.71 21.70 -8.13
CA TYR A 149 -9.71 21.65 -7.06
C TYR A 149 -10.94 20.87 -7.55
N ASP A 150 -11.15 19.69 -6.97
CA ASP A 150 -12.28 18.86 -7.33
C ASP A 150 -13.41 19.08 -6.32
N SER A 151 -14.32 20.00 -6.68
CA SER A 151 -15.53 20.34 -5.90
C SER A 151 -16.48 19.15 -5.68
N THR A 152 -16.29 18.06 -6.41
CA THR A 152 -17.06 16.82 -6.24
C THR A 152 -16.44 15.86 -5.22
N ALA A 153 -15.35 16.28 -4.56
CA ALA A 153 -14.75 15.60 -3.42
C ALA A 153 -15.74 15.34 -2.31
N GLN A 154 -15.69 14.17 -1.70
CA GLN A 154 -16.10 14.07 -0.31
C GLN A 154 -14.95 14.58 0.56
N ILE A 155 -15.11 15.77 1.14
CA ILE A 155 -14.29 16.21 2.26
C ILE A 155 -14.93 15.61 3.51
N ALA A 156 -14.19 14.83 4.29
CA ALA A 156 -14.66 14.34 5.58
C ALA A 156 -15.12 15.54 6.43
N GLY A 157 -16.41 15.58 6.80
CA GLY A 157 -17.04 16.70 7.51
C GLY A 157 -18.09 17.48 6.72
N HIS A 158 -18.15 17.37 5.40
CA HIS A 158 -19.16 18.08 4.59
C HIS A 158 -20.57 17.47 4.61
N HIS A 159 -20.77 16.36 5.35
CA HIS A 159 -22.12 15.91 5.67
C HIS A 159 -22.92 17.03 6.34
N ALA A 160 -22.29 17.89 7.15
CA ALA A 160 -22.95 19.00 7.84
C ALA A 160 -23.66 20.02 6.93
N MET A 161 -23.37 20.06 5.62
CA MET A 161 -23.95 21.01 4.68
C MET A 161 -24.84 20.37 3.60
N SER A 162 -25.01 19.04 3.63
CA SER A 162 -25.95 18.35 2.74
C SER A 162 -27.39 18.67 3.13
N GLN A 163 -28.32 18.67 2.16
CA GLN A 163 -29.74 18.92 2.47
C GLN A 163 -30.26 17.92 3.52
N LYS A 164 -29.90 16.63 3.36
CA LYS A 164 -30.24 15.56 4.30
C LYS A 164 -29.71 15.77 5.73
N ALA A 165 -28.60 16.50 5.90
CA ALA A 165 -28.09 16.83 7.23
C ALA A 165 -28.70 18.10 7.80
N LYS A 166 -29.12 19.05 6.95
CA LYS A 166 -30.00 20.15 7.39
C LYS A 166 -31.33 19.61 7.89
N ASP A 167 -31.89 18.62 7.18
CA ASP A 167 -33.17 18.00 7.52
C ASP A 167 -33.10 17.17 8.82
N ASN A 168 -31.92 16.64 9.16
CA ASN A 168 -31.67 15.89 10.41
C ASN A 168 -31.01 16.74 11.52
N TRP A 169 -30.86 18.06 11.32
CA TRP A 169 -30.26 18.93 12.33
C TRP A 169 -31.27 19.18 13.46
N PRO A 170 -30.94 18.85 14.73
CA PRO A 170 -31.87 19.07 15.83
C PRO A 170 -32.19 20.57 15.96
N GLU A 171 -33.47 20.93 15.93
CA GLU A 171 -33.95 22.32 16.00
C GLU A 171 -33.39 23.07 17.22
N GLU A 172 -33.10 22.36 18.31
CA GLU A 172 -32.50 22.91 19.54
C GLU A 172 -31.12 23.56 19.34
N MET A 173 -30.42 23.23 18.26
CA MET A 173 -29.11 23.78 17.88
C MET A 173 -29.20 24.86 16.80
N SER A 174 -30.40 25.23 16.35
CA SER A 174 -30.60 26.19 15.25
C SER A 174 -30.57 27.66 15.69
N GLU A 175 -30.74 27.94 16.98
CA GLU A 175 -30.71 29.30 17.51
C GLU A 175 -29.40 29.60 18.26
N PRO A 176 -28.62 30.61 17.85
CA PRO A 176 -27.54 31.11 18.70
C PRO A 176 -28.16 31.81 19.93
N LYS A 177 -28.24 31.11 21.06
CA LYS A 177 -28.62 31.69 22.37
C LYS A 177 -27.59 32.69 22.94
N ALA A 178 -26.56 33.05 22.16
CA ALA A 178 -25.58 34.06 22.54
C ALA A 178 -25.95 35.40 21.90
N LYS A 179 -26.34 36.39 22.72
CA LYS A 179 -26.42 37.79 22.31
C LYS A 179 -25.03 38.22 21.84
N THR A 180 -24.85 38.40 20.54
CA THR A 180 -23.62 38.97 19.99
C THR A 180 -23.49 40.43 20.43
N ALA A 181 -22.27 40.85 20.77
CA ALA A 181 -21.98 42.20 21.29
C ALA A 181 -22.43 43.35 20.35
N VAL A 182 -22.70 43.04 19.08
CA VAL A 182 -23.20 44.00 18.07
C VAL A 182 -24.61 44.52 18.41
N ALA A 183 -25.42 43.77 19.16
CA ALA A 183 -26.77 44.20 19.56
C ALA A 183 -26.78 45.34 20.60
N HIS A 184 -25.64 45.62 21.27
CA HIS A 184 -25.55 46.70 22.27
C HIS A 184 -25.17 48.07 21.69
N LEU A 185 -24.67 48.14 20.45
CA LEU A 185 -24.16 49.39 19.85
C LEU A 185 -25.23 50.25 19.16
N GLN A 186 -26.47 49.76 19.01
CA GLN A 186 -27.55 50.49 18.32
C GLN A 186 -28.50 51.28 19.24
N LYS A 187 -28.21 51.41 20.55
CA LYS A 187 -29.02 52.21 21.50
C LYS A 187 -28.28 53.44 22.06
N GLY A 188 -27.42 54.07 21.25
CA GLY A 188 -26.70 55.28 21.63
C GLY A 188 -26.67 56.32 20.51
N LYS A 189 -27.84 56.88 20.18
CA LYS A 189 -28.00 58.21 19.59
C LYS A 189 -29.27 58.83 20.14
#